data_AF-A0A352XVE3-F1
#
_entry.id   AF-A0A352XVE3-F1
#
_cell.length_a   1.000
_cell.length_b   1.000
_cell.length_c   1.000
_cell.angle_alpha   90.00
_cell.angle_beta   90.00
_cell.angle_gamma   90.00
#
_symmetry.space_group_name_H-M   'P 1'
#
loop_
_entity.id
_entity.type
_entity.pdbx_description
1 polymer ?
#
loop_
_entity_poly.entity_id
_entity_poly.type
_entity_poly.pdbx_seq_one_letter_code
_entity_poly.pdbx_strand_id
1 'polypeptide(L)' 'GRGACDMKGGLMAALYAVKAIKDSEIPIHGSLMVQSVIGEEDGGIGTFASLLRGHRGDAAIVCEPT' A
#
# COMPACT_ATOMS: atom_id res chain seq x y z
N GLY A 1 -0.97 -14.88 -13.79
CA GLY A 1 -0.58 -15.88 -12.77
C GLY A 1 -1.34 -15.62 -11.47
N ARG A 2 -1.40 -16.60 -10.55
CA ARG A 2 -2.03 -16.40 -9.23
C ARG A 2 -1.34 -15.25 -8.50
N GLY A 3 -2.12 -14.35 -7.90
CA GLY A 3 -1.59 -13.16 -7.25
C GLY A 3 -1.46 -11.95 -8.18
N ALA A 4 -1.52 -12.12 -9.50
CA ALA A 4 -1.22 -11.02 -10.42
C ALA A 4 -2.31 -9.93 -10.40
N CYS A 5 -3.58 -10.32 -10.42
CA CYS A 5 -4.71 -9.40 -10.27
C CYS A 5 -4.89 -9.03 -8.80
N ASP A 6 -4.88 -10.05 -7.95
CA ASP A 6 -5.29 -10.00 -6.54
C ASP A 6 -4.12 -10.42 -5.62
N MET A 7 -3.37 -9.49 -5.02
CA MET A 7 -3.32 -8.06 -5.36
C MET A 7 -1.91 -7.57 -5.74
N LYS A 8 -1.01 -8.47 -6.15
CA LYS A 8 0.41 -8.11 -6.43
C LYS A 8 0.55 -7.08 -7.54
N GLY A 9 -0.33 -7.11 -8.55
CA GLY A 9 -0.38 -6.09 -9.58
C GLY A 9 -0.68 -4.69 -9.02
N GLY A 10 -1.69 -4.61 -8.13
CA GLY A 10 -2.03 -3.39 -7.41
C GLY A 10 -0.91 -2.88 -6.51
N LEU A 11 -0.25 -3.77 -5.77
CA LEU A 11 0.92 -3.43 -4.95
C LEU A 11 2.06 -2.84 -5.80
N MET A 12 2.37 -3.46 -6.94
CA MET A 12 3.40 -2.94 -7.84
C MET A 12 2.99 -1.59 -8.43
N ALA A 13 1.72 -1.41 -8.81
CA ALA A 13 1.23 -0.12 -9.30
C ALA A 13 1.43 1.01 -8.26
N ALA A 14 1.11 0.76 -6.98
CA ALA A 14 1.34 1.71 -5.90
C ALA A 14 2.83 2.05 -5.74
N LEU A 15 3.71 1.04 -5.72
CA LEU A 15 5.16 1.25 -5.61
C LEU A 15 5.73 2.08 -6.77
N TYR A 16 5.30 1.81 -8.00
CA TYR A 16 5.73 2.59 -9.17
C TYR A 16 5.16 4.01 -9.18
N ALA A 17 3.95 4.22 -8.66
CA ALA A 17 3.40 5.57 -8.49
C ALA A 17 4.24 6.40 -7.50
N VAL A 18 4.59 5.81 -6.34
CA VAL A 18 5.49 6.45 -5.36
C VAL A 18 6.85 6.74 -5.99
N LYS A 19 7.40 5.79 -6.75
CA LYS A 19 8.65 5.99 -7.49
C LYS A 19 8.55 7.14 -8.48
N ALA A 20 7.48 7.23 -9.26
CA ALA A 20 7.30 8.30 -10.25
C ALA A 20 7.22 9.68 -9.59
N ILE A 21 6.55 9.80 -8.44
CA ILE A 21 6.52 11.06 -7.66
C ILE A 21 7.91 11.42 -7.14
N LYS A 22 8.67 10.43 -6.66
CA LYS A 22 10.04 10.66 -6.18
C LYS A 22 10.97 11.09 -7.31
N ASP A 23 10.87 10.43 -8.47
CA ASP A 23 11.69 10.70 -9.66
C ASP A 23 11.33 12.04 -10.32
N SER A 24 10.10 12.55 -10.13
CA SER A 24 9.68 13.86 -10.64
C SER A 24 10.14 15.05 -9.80
N GLU A 25 10.83 14.80 -8.68
CA GLU A 25 11.32 15.81 -7.74
C GLU A 25 10.22 16.73 -7.18
N ILE A 26 8.96 16.30 -7.25
CA ILE A 26 7.83 17.04 -6.68
C ILE A 26 7.83 16.85 -5.16
N PRO A 27 7.83 17.93 -4.35
CA PRO A 27 7.79 17.81 -2.91
C PRO A 27 6.44 17.24 -2.45
N ILE A 28 6.49 16.25 -1.58
CA ILE A 28 5.31 15.73 -0.89
C ILE A 28 5.14 16.52 0.40
N HIS A 29 3.97 17.16 0.55
CA HIS A 29 3.60 17.79 1.81
C HIS A 29 3.02 16.72 2.75
N GLY A 30 3.72 16.46 3.85
CA GLY A 30 3.35 15.43 4.82
C GLY A 30 4.13 14.13 4.63
N SER A 31 3.55 13.02 5.10
CA SER A 31 4.17 11.69 5.06
C SER A 31 3.41 10.75 4.15
N LEU A 32 4.16 9.98 3.35
CA LEU A 32 3.62 8.90 2.54
C LEU A 32 4.24 7.57 3.00
N MET A 33 3.41 6.56 3.18
CA MET A 33 3.82 5.23 3.63
C MET A 33 3.16 4.14 2.78
N VAL A 34 3.96 3.15 2.38
CA VAL A 34 3.47 1.96 1.68
C VAL A 34 3.47 0.80 2.65
N GLN A 35 2.34 0.09 2.74
CA GLN A 35 2.20 -1.08 3.60
C GLN A 35 1.91 -2.30 2.74
N SER A 36 2.84 -3.25 2.72
CA SER A 36 2.60 -4.60 2.20
C SER A 36 2.36 -5.52 3.40
N VAL A 37 1.17 -6.08 3.49
CA VAL A 37 0.72 -6.85 4.65
C VAL A 37 0.38 -8.28 4.24
N ILE A 38 0.35 -9.19 5.21
CA ILE A 38 -0.05 -10.58 5.03
C ILE A 38 -1.47 -10.81 5.57
N GLY A 39 -2.07 -11.92 5.12
CA GLY A 39 -3.31 -12.45 5.69
C GLY A 39 -4.55 -11.61 5.40
N GLU A 40 -4.54 -10.79 4.35
CA GLU A 40 -5.75 -10.11 3.84
C GLU A 40 -6.82 -11.16 3.49
N GLU A 41 -6.45 -12.13 2.66
CA GLU A 41 -7.23 -13.31 2.25
C GLU A 41 -7.79 -14.17 3.40
N ASP A 42 -7.19 -14.07 4.60
CA ASP A 42 -7.54 -14.86 5.79
C ASP A 42 -8.09 -14.01 6.96
N GLY A 43 -8.45 -12.73 6.70
CA GLY A 43 -9.13 -11.87 7.68
C GLY A 43 -8.39 -10.59 8.12
N GLY A 44 -7.33 -10.18 7.41
CA GLY A 44 -6.70 -8.86 7.55
C GLY A 44 -5.74 -8.69 8.73
N ILE A 45 -5.20 -9.78 9.31
CA ILE A 45 -4.39 -9.70 10.54
C ILE A 45 -3.14 -8.83 10.38
N GLY A 46 -2.53 -8.79 9.19
CA GLY A 46 -1.36 -7.95 8.91
C GLY A 46 -1.68 -6.46 8.97
N THR A 47 -2.80 -6.02 8.39
CA THR A 47 -3.28 -4.64 8.48
C THR A 47 -3.56 -4.26 9.93
N PHE A 48 -4.26 -5.13 10.67
CA PHE A 48 -4.57 -4.89 12.08
C PHE A 48 -3.31 -4.77 12.93
N ALA A 49 -2.33 -5.66 12.74
CA ALA A 49 -1.05 -5.60 13.43
C ALA A 49 -0.28 -4.30 13.12
N SER A 50 -0.33 -3.81 11.88
CA SER A 50 0.29 -2.54 11.50
C SER A 50 -0.33 -1.36 12.26
N LEU A 51 -1.66 -1.34 12.37
CA LEU A 51 -2.36 -0.34 13.18
C LEU A 51 -2.01 -0.47 14.67
N LEU A 52 -1.92 -1.68 15.22
CA LEU A 52 -1.51 -1.85 16.63
C LEU A 52 -0.09 -1.36 16.91
N ARG A 53 0.82 -1.43 15.93
CA ARG A 53 2.18 -0.88 16.02
C ARG A 53 2.26 0.65 15.95
N GLY A 54 1.12 1.33 15.77
CA GLY A 54 1.03 2.79 15.78
C GLY A 54 1.15 3.44 14.40
N HIS A 55 1.17 2.67 13.31
CA HIS A 55 1.12 3.23 11.97
C HIS A 55 -0.25 3.90 11.71
N ARG A 56 -0.24 5.18 11.35
CA ARG A 56 -1.44 6.02 11.15
C ARG A 56 -1.27 6.90 9.91
N GLY A 57 -2.38 7.41 9.40
CA GLY A 57 -2.42 8.41 8.33
C GLY A 57 -3.83 9.00 8.22
N ASP A 58 -3.94 10.16 7.58
CA ASP A 58 -5.22 10.85 7.39
C ASP A 58 -6.14 10.14 6.38
N ALA A 59 -5.54 9.35 5.48
CA ALA A 59 -6.23 8.54 4.49
C ALA A 59 -5.44 7.26 4.16
N ALA A 60 -6.13 6.28 3.59
CA ALA A 60 -5.54 5.06 3.05
C ALA A 60 -6.10 4.78 1.66
N ILE A 61 -5.24 4.33 0.75
CA ILE A 61 -5.60 3.87 -0.60
C ILE A 61 -5.23 2.39 -0.69
N VAL A 62 -6.20 1.55 -0.99
CA VAL A 62 -5.99 0.10 -1.18
C VAL A 62 -6.22 -0.21 -2.66
N CYS A 63 -5.18 -0.68 -3.35
CA CYS A 63 -5.20 -0.92 -4.78
C CYS A 63 -5.71 -2.33 -5.13
N GLU A 64 -6.84 -2.75 -4.57
CA GLU A 64 -7.49 -4.01 -4.97
C GLU A 64 -8.00 -3.93 -6.42
N PRO A 65 -8.07 -5.06 -7.15
CA PRO A 65 -8.69 -5.09 -8.47
C PRO A 65 -10.22 -4.91 -8.32
N THR A 66 -10.73 -3.74 -8.73
CA THR A 66 -12.17 -3.40 -8.74
C THR A 66 -12.95 -4.11 -9.84
#